data_AF-A0A257VPQ8-F1
#
_entry.id   AF-A0A257VPQ8-F1
#
_cell.length_a   1.000
_cell.length_b   1.000
_cell.length_c   1.000
_cell.angle_alpha   90.00
_cell.angle_beta   90.00
_cell.angle_gamma   90.00
#
_symmetry.space_group_name_H-M   'P 1'
#
loop_
_entity.id
_entity.type
_entity.pdbx_description
1 polymer ?
#
loop_
_entity_poly.entity_id
_entity_poly.type
_entity_poly.pdbx_seq_one_letter_code
_entity_poly.pdbx_strand_id
1 'polypeptide(L)'
;SAWRLRDSTAALAAWQILRPAEAQPAAEAATKVAVKSGGQTLLAYGNYVLRFEGYLPEEETVHQLVLSLPRFENASLPALAGFLPKEARALNSERYITGPVSLEKFAPQLPPSVVAFQFDTEGIVGRFTDRDGSVDLVVFSYPNHQIAQKQIAAFQALPGLTAARQGPLIGVVTKAPNPDAAQRVLSQVQYEATVTLNSNAAPPPQQNVGDLILAIVKLIGILIGLATVAGLLFAGIRVATGGGFGNIRPREEAIMSLSLEDEGPKQP
;
A
#
# COMPACT_ATOMS: atom_id res chain seq x y z
N SER A 1 -22.35 15.50 -1.57
CA SER A 1 -21.63 16.69 -1.03
C SER A 1 -20.15 16.40 -0.95
N ALA A 2 -19.32 17.45 -0.89
CA ALA A 2 -17.87 17.33 -0.80
C ALA A 2 -17.31 18.31 0.25
N TRP A 3 -16.39 17.86 1.08
CA TRP A 3 -15.65 18.71 2.01
C TRP A 3 -14.16 18.62 1.69
N ARG A 4 -13.51 19.77 1.54
CA ARG A 4 -12.04 19.87 1.41
C ARG A 4 -11.42 20.07 2.77
N LEU A 5 -10.42 19.25 3.08
CA LEU A 5 -9.62 19.33 4.28
C LEU A 5 -8.21 19.84 3.94
N ARG A 6 -7.41 20.09 4.97
CA ARG A 6 -6.04 20.60 4.82
C ARG A 6 -5.17 19.65 3.99
N ASP A 7 -5.25 18.36 4.30
CA ASP A 7 -4.42 17.29 3.75
C ASP A 7 -5.17 15.94 3.84
N SER A 8 -4.51 14.87 3.37
CA SER A 8 -5.10 13.52 3.35
C SER A 8 -5.30 12.92 4.75
N THR A 9 -4.46 13.28 5.72
CA THR A 9 -4.59 12.89 7.13
C THR A 9 -5.85 13.49 7.76
N ALA A 10 -6.05 14.79 7.54
CA ALA A 10 -7.23 15.52 8.01
C ALA A 10 -8.52 14.98 7.36
N ALA A 11 -8.48 14.60 6.08
CA ALA A 11 -9.60 13.94 5.40
C ALA A 11 -9.91 12.57 6.00
N LEU A 12 -8.90 11.74 6.28
CA LEU A 12 -9.07 10.47 6.98
C LEU A 12 -9.70 10.68 8.37
N ALA A 13 -9.18 11.61 9.16
CA ALA A 13 -9.69 11.93 10.49
C ALA A 13 -11.15 12.41 10.43
N ALA A 14 -11.47 13.30 9.48
CA ALA A 14 -12.83 13.78 9.26
C ALA A 14 -13.78 12.65 8.84
N TRP A 15 -13.36 11.78 7.93
CA TRP A 15 -14.13 10.61 7.51
C TRP A 15 -14.43 9.67 8.68
N GLN A 16 -13.45 9.42 9.55
CA GLN A 16 -13.65 8.59 10.74
C GLN A 16 -14.66 9.17 11.73
N ILE A 17 -14.81 10.50 11.76
CA ILE A 17 -15.79 11.21 12.59
C ILE A 17 -17.17 11.19 11.94
N LEU A 18 -17.23 11.40 10.61
CA LEU A 18 -18.48 11.55 9.86
C LEU A 18 -19.17 10.21 9.56
N ARG A 19 -18.42 9.09 9.53
CA ARG A 19 -19.00 7.77 9.28
C ARG A 19 -19.97 7.37 10.41
N PRO A 20 -21.17 6.87 10.09
CA PRO A 20 -22.07 6.26 11.07
C PRO A 20 -21.43 5.04 11.75
N ALA A 21 -21.86 4.72 12.98
CA ALA A 21 -21.30 3.59 13.72
C ALA A 21 -21.63 2.24 13.05
N GLU A 22 -22.81 2.12 12.45
CA GLU A 22 -23.36 0.93 11.81
C GLU A 22 -22.96 0.82 10.33
N ALA A 23 -22.15 1.76 9.83
CA ALA A 23 -21.76 1.80 8.43
C ALA A 23 -20.93 0.57 8.05
N GLN A 24 -21.22 -0.04 6.91
CA GLN A 24 -20.49 -1.22 6.43
C GLN A 24 -19.34 -0.78 5.52
N PRO A 25 -18.15 -1.43 5.61
CA PRO A 25 -17.07 -1.17 4.68
C PRO A 25 -17.51 -1.40 3.23
N ALA A 26 -17.17 -0.46 2.35
CA ALA A 26 -17.49 -0.56 0.93
C ALA A 26 -16.27 -1.10 0.18
N ALA A 27 -16.02 -2.42 0.26
CA ALA A 27 -14.84 -3.04 -0.34
C ALA A 27 -14.74 -2.86 -1.87
N GLU A 28 -15.89 -2.71 -2.54
CA GLU A 28 -16.01 -2.46 -3.99
C GLU A 28 -15.87 -0.97 -4.36
N ALA A 29 -15.68 -0.07 -3.39
CA ALA A 29 -15.57 1.34 -3.67
C ALA A 29 -14.25 1.70 -4.37
N ALA A 30 -14.26 2.83 -5.07
CA ALA A 30 -13.09 3.45 -5.69
C ALA A 30 -11.89 3.68 -4.74
N THR A 31 -12.11 3.66 -3.42
CA THR A 31 -11.07 3.91 -2.43
C THR A 31 -11.18 2.92 -1.27
N LYS A 32 -10.05 2.61 -0.64
CA LYS A 32 -10.00 1.75 0.56
C LYS A 32 -10.67 2.39 1.79
N VAL A 33 -10.91 3.69 1.77
CA VAL A 33 -11.50 4.45 2.87
C VAL A 33 -12.93 4.84 2.48
N ALA A 34 -13.80 3.84 2.44
CA ALA A 34 -15.19 4.03 2.05
C ALA A 34 -16.13 3.16 2.89
N VAL A 35 -17.28 3.72 3.25
CA VAL A 35 -18.37 3.03 3.93
C VAL A 35 -19.71 3.28 3.25
N LYS A 36 -20.64 2.34 3.40
CA LYS A 36 -22.05 2.45 3.03
C LYS A 36 -22.92 2.42 4.28
N SER A 37 -23.93 3.29 4.34
CA SER A 37 -24.94 3.26 5.41
C SER A 37 -26.24 3.87 4.92
N GLY A 38 -27.37 3.16 5.04
CA GLY A 38 -28.71 3.72 4.78
C GLY A 38 -28.90 4.37 3.40
N GLY A 39 -28.27 3.81 2.36
CA GLY A 39 -28.28 4.38 0.99
C GLY A 39 -27.23 5.46 0.75
N GLN A 40 -26.44 5.85 1.75
CA GLN A 40 -25.35 6.81 1.61
C GLN A 40 -24.02 6.07 1.43
N THR A 41 -23.16 6.62 0.59
CA THR A 41 -21.76 6.24 0.49
C THR A 41 -20.92 7.41 0.97
N LEU A 42 -20.06 7.17 1.96
CA LEU A 42 -19.08 8.14 2.45
C LEU A 42 -17.68 7.60 2.16
N LEU A 43 -16.89 8.34 1.39
CA LEU A 43 -15.52 7.96 1.05
C LEU A 43 -14.54 9.12 1.28
N ALA A 44 -13.30 8.78 1.63
CA ALA A 44 -12.20 9.74 1.69
C ALA A 44 -11.23 9.47 0.54
N TYR A 45 -10.88 10.52 -0.19
CA TYR A 45 -9.92 10.44 -1.29
C TYR A 45 -9.04 11.68 -1.31
N GLY A 46 -7.72 11.47 -1.16
CA GLY A 46 -6.79 12.55 -0.92
C GLY A 46 -7.24 13.44 0.25
N ASN A 47 -7.17 14.76 0.07
CA ASN A 47 -7.63 15.76 1.03
C ASN A 47 -9.15 16.02 1.02
N TYR A 48 -9.96 15.15 0.41
CA TYR A 48 -11.41 15.30 0.35
C TYR A 48 -12.17 14.17 1.05
N VAL A 49 -13.30 14.54 1.65
CA VAL A 49 -14.36 13.60 2.03
C VAL A 49 -15.55 13.84 1.11
N LEU A 50 -16.02 12.77 0.46
CA LEU A 50 -17.10 12.80 -0.51
C LEU A 50 -18.26 11.96 0.02
N ARG A 51 -19.47 12.52 -0.06
CA ARG A 51 -20.73 11.84 0.27
C ARG A 51 -21.62 11.76 -0.96
N PHE A 52 -22.03 10.55 -1.29
CA PHE A 52 -22.97 10.22 -2.35
C PHE A 52 -24.24 9.65 -1.74
N GLU A 53 -25.39 10.00 -2.32
CA GLU A 53 -26.70 9.54 -1.87
C GLU A 53 -27.25 8.57 -2.93
N GLY A 54 -27.75 7.41 -2.50
CA GLY A 54 -28.38 6.39 -3.34
C GLY A 54 -27.44 5.62 -4.27
N TYR A 55 -26.14 5.89 -4.25
CA TYR A 55 -25.20 5.37 -5.25
C TYR A 55 -23.80 5.13 -4.69
N LEU A 56 -23.13 4.08 -5.19
CA LEU A 56 -21.71 3.81 -4.98
C LEU A 56 -20.98 4.21 -6.27
N PRO A 57 -20.15 5.26 -6.25
CA PRO A 57 -19.42 5.68 -7.45
C PRO A 57 -18.36 4.65 -7.84
N GLU A 58 -18.31 4.38 -9.15
CA GLU A 58 -17.23 3.64 -9.78
C GLU A 58 -15.91 4.41 -9.70
N GLU A 59 -14.80 3.69 -9.81
CA GLU A 59 -13.45 4.27 -9.74
C GLU A 59 -13.24 5.39 -10.76
N GLU A 60 -13.64 5.17 -12.02
CA GLU A 60 -13.53 6.18 -13.07
C GLU A 60 -14.37 7.43 -12.76
N THR A 61 -15.55 7.27 -12.17
CA THR A 61 -16.39 8.40 -11.79
C THR A 61 -15.73 9.24 -10.70
N VAL A 62 -15.13 8.60 -9.70
CA VAL A 62 -14.38 9.30 -8.66
C VAL A 62 -13.14 9.98 -9.25
N HIS A 63 -12.44 9.31 -10.17
CA HIS A 63 -11.25 9.85 -10.82
C HIS A 63 -11.57 11.10 -11.64
N GLN A 64 -12.62 11.07 -12.47
CA GLN A 64 -13.08 12.25 -13.22
C GLN A 64 -13.53 13.39 -12.29
N LEU A 65 -14.22 13.05 -11.19
CA LEU A 65 -14.65 14.05 -10.23
C LEU A 65 -13.45 14.80 -9.62
N VAL A 66 -12.39 14.09 -9.21
CA VAL A 66 -11.24 14.76 -8.56
C VAL A 66 -10.45 15.69 -9.47
N LEU A 67 -10.46 15.45 -10.78
CA LEU A 67 -9.85 16.36 -11.76
C LEU A 67 -10.50 17.75 -11.74
N SER A 68 -11.76 17.84 -11.33
CA SER A 68 -12.50 19.10 -11.19
C SER A 68 -12.40 19.73 -9.79
N LEU A 69 -11.84 19.02 -8.80
CA LEU A 69 -11.80 19.48 -7.42
C LEU A 69 -10.65 20.47 -7.18
N PRO A 70 -10.93 21.66 -6.61
CA PRO A 70 -9.92 22.69 -6.42
C PRO A 70 -8.89 22.29 -5.36
N ARG A 71 -7.60 22.36 -5.71
CA ARG A 71 -6.47 21.99 -4.84
C ARG A 71 -6.62 20.56 -4.30
N PHE A 72 -7.02 19.64 -5.18
CA PHE A 72 -6.95 18.23 -4.88
C PHE A 72 -5.50 17.83 -4.65
N GLU A 73 -5.24 17.17 -3.54
CA GLU A 73 -3.97 16.59 -3.18
C GLU A 73 -4.22 15.16 -2.70
N ASN A 74 -3.44 14.22 -3.20
CA ASN A 74 -3.56 12.81 -2.85
C ASN A 74 -2.22 12.31 -2.29
N ALA A 75 -1.97 12.62 -1.03
CA ALA A 75 -0.83 12.09 -0.30
C ALA A 75 -1.17 10.71 0.27
N SER A 76 -0.15 9.87 0.47
CA SER A 76 -0.31 8.58 1.13
C SER A 76 -0.94 8.75 2.50
N LEU A 77 -1.90 7.87 2.83
CA LEU A 77 -2.51 7.86 4.15
C LEU A 77 -1.47 7.54 5.24
N PRO A 78 -1.66 8.04 6.47
CA PRO A 78 -0.74 7.77 7.56
C PRO A 78 -0.59 6.27 7.83
N ALA A 79 0.66 5.81 7.91
CA ALA A 79 0.98 4.43 8.26
C ALA A 79 0.46 4.05 9.66
N LEU A 80 0.26 5.03 10.54
CA LEU A 80 -0.19 4.82 11.93
C LEU A 80 -1.48 4.00 12.03
N ALA A 81 -2.41 4.17 11.07
CA ALA A 81 -3.64 3.40 11.05
C ALA A 81 -3.42 1.88 10.88
N GLY A 82 -2.29 1.48 10.29
CA GLY A 82 -1.90 0.08 10.09
C GLY A 82 -1.39 -0.61 11.35
N PHE A 83 -0.88 0.15 12.34
CA PHE A 83 -0.37 -0.42 13.60
C PHE A 83 -1.45 -0.73 14.63
N LEU A 84 -2.70 -0.36 14.35
CA LEU A 84 -3.83 -0.71 15.19
C LEU A 84 -4.20 -2.19 14.92
N PRO A 85 -4.27 -3.07 15.94
CA PRO A 85 -4.58 -4.48 15.73
C PRO A 85 -5.91 -4.66 14.99
N LYS A 86 -6.01 -5.63 14.07
CA LYS A 86 -7.23 -5.87 13.28
C LYS A 86 -8.20 -6.83 13.95
N GLU A 87 -7.66 -7.78 14.70
CA GLU A 87 -8.45 -8.81 15.37
C GLU A 87 -9.30 -8.22 16.48
N ALA A 88 -10.55 -8.67 16.56
CA ALA A 88 -11.54 -8.28 17.58
C ALA A 88 -11.75 -6.76 17.75
N ARG A 89 -11.30 -5.94 16.80
CA ARG A 89 -11.56 -4.51 16.76
C ARG A 89 -13.03 -4.26 16.44
N ALA A 90 -13.67 -3.44 17.26
CA ALA A 90 -15.05 -3.04 17.06
C ALA A 90 -15.15 -2.20 15.78
N LEU A 91 -16.16 -2.51 14.97
CA LEU A 91 -16.40 -1.86 13.69
C LEU A 91 -16.52 -0.33 13.86
N ASN A 92 -15.87 0.42 12.97
CA ASN A 92 -15.87 1.89 12.93
C ASN A 92 -15.47 2.58 14.24
N SER A 93 -14.75 1.90 15.12
CA SER A 93 -14.32 2.46 16.40
C SER A 93 -13.10 3.37 16.29
N GLU A 94 -12.38 3.34 15.17
CA GLU A 94 -11.11 4.06 15.06
C GLU A 94 -11.30 5.57 15.03
N ARG A 95 -10.46 6.32 15.74
CA ARG A 95 -10.40 7.78 15.60
C ARG A 95 -8.95 8.25 15.58
N TYR A 96 -8.60 9.02 14.56
CA TYR A 96 -7.29 9.61 14.40
C TYR A 96 -7.17 10.83 15.31
N ILE A 97 -6.03 10.95 15.98
CA ILE A 97 -5.69 11.99 16.92
C ILE A 97 -4.55 12.79 16.28
N THR A 98 -4.89 13.95 15.73
CA THR A 98 -3.92 14.86 15.10
C THR A 98 -3.38 15.91 16.07
N GLY A 99 -3.96 16.02 17.27
CA GLY A 99 -3.56 17.01 18.26
C GLY A 99 -4.38 17.02 19.55
N PRO A 100 -4.16 18.01 20.43
CA PRO A 100 -4.79 18.09 21.76
C PRO A 100 -6.33 18.08 21.71
N VAL A 101 -6.94 18.81 20.78
CA VAL A 101 -8.41 18.88 20.65
C VAL A 101 -9.02 17.52 20.31
N SER A 102 -8.40 16.78 19.39
CA SER A 102 -8.84 15.42 19.07
C SER A 102 -8.55 14.43 20.21
N LEU A 103 -7.46 14.63 20.96
CA LEU A 103 -7.12 13.79 22.10
C LEU A 103 -8.17 13.93 23.20
N GLU A 104 -8.52 15.15 23.57
CA GLU A 104 -9.53 15.44 24.58
C GLU A 104 -10.88 14.79 24.23
N LYS A 105 -11.23 14.76 22.93
CA LYS A 105 -12.48 14.15 22.47
C LYS A 105 -12.48 12.63 22.53
N PHE A 106 -11.35 11.97 22.24
CA PHE A 106 -11.32 10.52 22.01
C PHE A 106 -10.59 9.71 23.08
N ALA A 107 -9.70 10.35 23.85
CA ALA A 107 -9.00 9.77 24.98
C ALA A 107 -8.74 10.85 26.06
N PRO A 108 -9.80 11.45 26.64
CA PRO A 108 -9.70 12.54 27.64
C PRO A 108 -8.85 12.20 28.87
N GLN A 109 -8.69 10.91 29.18
CA GLN A 109 -7.86 10.37 30.25
C GLN A 109 -6.36 10.59 30.04
N LEU A 110 -5.93 10.97 28.83
CA LEU A 110 -4.53 11.22 28.51
C LEU A 110 -4.25 12.73 28.49
N PRO A 111 -3.36 13.24 29.36
CA PRO A 111 -2.96 14.64 29.32
C PRO A 111 -2.18 14.95 28.03
N PRO A 112 -2.48 16.05 27.30
CA PRO A 112 -1.71 16.45 26.13
C PRO A 112 -0.22 16.67 26.39
N SER A 113 0.15 17.06 27.61
CA SER A 113 1.54 17.25 28.06
C SER A 113 2.33 15.93 28.11
N VAL A 114 1.67 14.80 28.40
CA VAL A 114 2.29 13.47 28.41
C VAL A 114 2.48 12.96 26.98
N VAL A 115 1.48 13.17 26.12
CA VAL A 115 1.57 12.78 24.70
C VAL A 115 2.66 13.56 23.96
N ALA A 116 2.83 14.85 24.29
CA ALA A 116 3.84 15.75 23.74
C ALA A 116 3.77 15.95 22.21
N PHE A 117 2.61 16.45 21.75
CA PHE A 117 2.34 16.83 20.35
C PHE A 117 3.36 17.78 19.71
N GLN A 118 4.17 18.48 20.52
CA GLN A 118 5.29 19.32 20.04
C GLN A 118 6.36 18.55 19.25
N PHE A 119 6.36 17.21 19.33
CA PHE A 119 7.22 16.34 18.53
C PHE A 119 6.50 15.78 17.30
N ASP A 120 5.49 16.46 16.75
CA ASP A 120 4.69 15.97 15.63
C ASP A 120 4.10 14.56 15.89
N THR A 121 3.73 14.31 17.14
CA THR A 121 3.19 13.02 17.57
C THR A 121 1.76 12.87 17.11
N GLU A 122 1.44 11.78 16.42
CA GLU A 122 0.07 11.44 16.04
C GLU A 122 -0.41 10.23 16.81
N GLY A 123 -1.72 10.12 16.99
CA GLY A 123 -2.35 9.00 17.67
C GLY A 123 -3.47 8.37 16.85
N ILE A 124 -3.79 7.13 17.15
CA ILE A 124 -5.03 6.49 16.71
C ILE A 124 -5.62 5.68 17.86
N VAL A 125 -6.90 5.88 18.15
CA VAL A 125 -7.65 5.06 19.11
C VAL A 125 -8.41 3.98 18.37
N GLY A 126 -8.64 2.84 19.04
CA GLY A 126 -9.58 1.81 18.64
C GLY A 126 -10.19 1.12 19.85
N ARG A 127 -11.41 0.59 19.67
CA ARG A 127 -12.07 -0.25 20.67
C ARG A 127 -11.93 -1.71 20.28
N PHE A 128 -11.63 -2.55 21.24
CA PHE A 128 -11.38 -3.97 21.07
C PHE A 128 -12.27 -4.77 21.99
N THR A 129 -12.64 -5.96 21.55
CA THR A 129 -13.31 -6.95 22.38
C THR A 129 -12.27 -8.00 22.77
N ASP A 130 -11.98 -8.09 24.06
CA ASP A 130 -11.21 -9.19 24.63
C ASP A 130 -12.17 -10.17 25.33
N ARG A 131 -11.69 -11.39 25.61
CA ARG A 131 -12.46 -12.43 26.32
C ARG A 131 -13.07 -11.95 27.64
N ASP A 132 -12.41 -11.02 28.32
CA ASP A 132 -12.84 -10.51 29.62
C ASP A 132 -13.68 -9.22 29.52
N GLY A 133 -13.82 -8.64 28.31
CA GLY A 133 -14.60 -7.43 28.07
C GLY A 133 -13.98 -6.45 27.07
N SER A 134 -14.54 -5.24 27.01
CA SER A 134 -14.09 -4.19 26.09
C SER A 134 -12.79 -3.54 26.55
N VAL A 135 -11.86 -3.33 25.61
CA VAL A 135 -10.58 -2.65 25.81
C VAL A 135 -10.47 -1.45 24.87
N ASP A 136 -10.19 -0.26 25.40
CA ASP A 136 -9.90 0.93 24.59
C ASP A 136 -8.39 1.14 24.52
N LEU A 137 -7.82 1.02 23.32
CA LEU A 137 -6.39 1.15 23.04
C LEU A 137 -6.14 2.42 22.22
N VAL A 138 -5.12 3.17 22.60
CA VAL A 138 -4.57 4.27 21.82
C VAL A 138 -3.13 3.92 21.42
N VAL A 139 -2.77 4.12 20.16
CA VAL A 139 -1.39 3.96 19.67
C VAL A 139 -0.89 5.32 19.23
N PHE A 140 0.23 5.76 19.81
CA PHE A 140 0.93 6.98 19.41
C PHE A 140 2.18 6.65 18.60
N SER A 141 2.44 7.43 17.56
CA SER A 141 3.68 7.38 16.78
C SER A 141 4.53 8.60 17.06
N TYR A 142 5.79 8.34 17.44
CA TYR A 142 6.80 9.37 17.62
C TYR A 142 7.77 9.41 16.43
N PRO A 143 8.41 10.56 16.14
CA PRO A 143 9.34 10.69 15.02
C PRO A 143 10.52 9.72 15.08
N ASN A 144 10.93 9.32 16.29
CA ASN A 144 12.03 8.37 16.47
C ASN A 144 11.90 7.57 17.78
N HIS A 145 12.71 6.51 17.86
CA HIS A 145 12.77 5.59 18.99
C HIS A 145 13.24 6.26 20.29
N GLN A 146 14.11 7.27 20.22
CA GLN A 146 14.66 7.93 21.40
C GLN A 146 13.60 8.78 22.11
N ILE A 147 12.75 9.49 21.35
CA ILE A 147 11.62 10.24 21.89
C ILE A 147 10.63 9.26 22.54
N ALA A 148 10.22 8.20 21.84
CA ALA A 148 9.33 7.19 22.41
C ALA A 148 9.88 6.57 23.71
N GLN A 149 11.19 6.28 23.76
CA GLN A 149 11.84 5.74 24.95
C GLN A 149 11.84 6.72 26.13
N LYS A 150 11.89 8.04 25.89
CA LYS A 150 11.77 9.04 26.95
C LYS A 150 10.31 9.21 27.41
N GLN A 151 9.36 9.16 26.48
CA GLN A 151 7.95 9.42 26.78
C GLN A 151 7.25 8.27 27.49
N ILE A 152 7.67 7.01 27.29
CA ILE A 152 7.00 5.85 27.91
C ILE A 152 6.91 5.94 29.44
N ALA A 153 7.93 6.48 30.10
CA ALA A 153 7.93 6.63 31.56
C ALA A 153 6.81 7.56 32.05
N ALA A 154 6.50 8.62 31.29
CA ALA A 154 5.43 9.55 31.63
C ALA A 154 4.04 8.89 31.50
N PHE A 155 3.85 8.01 30.52
CA PHE A 155 2.61 7.23 30.42
C PHE A 155 2.46 6.19 31.53
N GLN A 156 3.55 5.50 31.89
CA GLN A 156 3.54 4.49 32.96
C GLN A 156 3.33 5.08 34.35
N ALA A 157 3.65 6.36 34.53
CA ALA A 157 3.37 7.08 35.77
C ALA A 157 1.88 7.43 35.95
N LEU A 158 1.05 7.33 34.90
CA LEU A 158 -0.37 7.64 35.00
C LEU A 158 -1.14 6.47 35.64
N PRO A 159 -1.94 6.74 36.69
CA PRO A 159 -2.67 5.69 37.40
C PRO A 159 -3.80 5.12 36.52
N GLY A 160 -3.98 3.79 36.58
CA GLY A 160 -5.07 3.10 35.90
C GLY A 160 -4.88 2.90 34.39
N LEU A 161 -3.72 3.26 33.84
CA LEU A 161 -3.36 3.04 32.45
C LEU A 161 -2.29 1.95 32.34
N THR A 162 -2.27 1.23 31.21
CA THR A 162 -1.19 0.31 30.88
C THR A 162 -0.55 0.77 29.59
N ALA A 163 0.76 1.03 29.61
CA ALA A 163 1.48 1.52 28.45
C ALA A 163 2.68 0.63 28.12
N ALA A 164 2.85 0.33 26.84
CA ALA A 164 3.96 -0.44 26.31
C ALA A 164 4.54 0.24 25.07
N ARG A 165 5.87 0.20 24.93
CA ARG A 165 6.59 0.75 23.78
C ARG A 165 6.97 -0.36 22.82
N GLN A 166 6.79 -0.12 21.52
CA GLN A 166 7.28 -0.97 20.43
C GLN A 166 7.90 -0.09 19.35
N GLY A 167 9.23 -0.11 19.23
CA GLY A 167 9.94 0.76 18.29
C GLY A 167 9.69 2.26 18.59
N PRO A 168 9.24 3.06 17.59
CA PRO A 168 8.82 4.46 17.77
C PRO A 168 7.35 4.60 18.22
N LEU A 169 6.66 3.49 18.48
CA LEU A 169 5.25 3.49 18.88
C LEU A 169 5.10 3.33 20.39
N ILE A 170 4.09 3.97 20.96
CA ILE A 170 3.61 3.73 22.33
C ILE A 170 2.14 3.35 22.27
N GLY A 171 1.83 2.11 22.64
CA GLY A 171 0.47 1.67 22.89
C GLY A 171 0.08 1.98 24.33
N VAL A 172 -1.11 2.55 24.52
CA VAL A 172 -1.68 2.89 25.83
C VAL A 172 -3.10 2.35 25.90
N VAL A 173 -3.33 1.41 26.80
CA VAL A 173 -4.67 0.96 27.14
C VAL A 173 -5.23 1.89 28.19
N THR A 174 -6.37 2.47 27.84
CA THR A 174 -7.03 3.50 28.62
C THR A 174 -8.29 3.03 29.33
N LYS A 175 -8.83 1.90 28.89
CA LYS A 175 -9.91 1.18 29.56
C LYS A 175 -9.69 -0.30 29.32
N ALA A 176 -9.74 -1.09 30.38
CA ALA A 176 -9.73 -2.55 30.31
C ALA A 176 -10.47 -3.14 31.52
N PRO A 177 -11.04 -4.35 31.41
CA PRO A 177 -11.69 -5.02 32.53
C PRO A 177 -10.69 -5.48 33.60
N ASN A 178 -9.47 -5.84 33.19
CA ASN A 178 -8.37 -6.24 34.07
C ASN A 178 -7.01 -5.98 33.39
N PRO A 179 -5.89 -6.00 34.15
CA PRO A 179 -4.54 -5.77 33.59
C PRO A 179 -4.13 -6.79 32.53
N ASP A 180 -4.58 -8.04 32.63
CA ASP A 180 -4.21 -9.09 31.69
C ASP A 180 -4.85 -8.85 30.30
N ALA A 181 -6.10 -8.37 30.26
CA ALA A 181 -6.79 -7.98 29.04
C ALA A 181 -6.08 -6.80 28.35
N ALA A 182 -5.63 -5.82 29.13
CA ALA A 182 -4.82 -4.72 28.62
C ALA A 182 -3.53 -5.24 27.97
N GLN A 183 -2.80 -6.11 28.65
CA GLN A 183 -1.53 -6.65 28.16
C GLN A 183 -1.71 -7.50 26.90
N ARG A 184 -2.77 -8.31 26.81
CA ARG A 184 -3.08 -9.10 25.61
C ARG A 184 -3.30 -8.23 24.38
N VAL A 185 -4.14 -7.20 24.49
CA VAL A 185 -4.40 -6.27 23.38
C VAL A 185 -3.15 -5.46 23.03
N LEU A 186 -2.37 -5.01 24.02
CA LEU A 186 -1.11 -4.29 23.79
C LEU A 186 -0.07 -5.13 23.06
N SER A 187 0.02 -6.43 23.36
CA SER A 187 0.99 -7.33 22.72
C SER A 187 0.75 -7.52 21.22
N GLN A 188 -0.46 -7.24 20.74
CA GLN A 188 -0.81 -7.28 19.32
C GLN A 188 -0.35 -6.04 18.55
N VAL A 189 0.05 -4.96 19.25
CA VAL A 189 0.63 -3.78 18.61
C VAL A 189 2.06 -4.13 18.20
N GLN A 190 2.21 -4.67 16.99
CA GLN A 190 3.50 -5.05 16.46
C GLN A 190 4.04 -3.94 15.57
N TYR A 191 5.25 -3.46 15.88
CA TYR A 191 6.02 -2.64 14.97
C TYR A 191 6.78 -3.57 14.02
N GLU A 192 6.23 -3.80 12.83
CA GLU A 192 7.04 -4.29 11.72
C GLU A 192 7.74 -3.09 11.09
N ALA A 193 9.07 -3.12 11.03
CA ALA A 193 9.85 -2.14 10.30
C ALA A 193 9.63 -2.36 8.80
N THR A 194 8.46 -1.98 8.27
CA THR A 194 8.30 -1.85 6.84
C THR A 194 9.09 -0.60 6.44
N VAL A 195 10.32 -0.79 5.98
CA VAL A 195 11.10 0.26 5.32
C VAL A 195 10.43 0.57 3.98
N THR A 196 9.35 1.35 4.01
CA THR A 196 8.85 1.99 2.81
C THR A 196 9.76 3.17 2.53
N LEU A 197 10.80 2.92 1.72
CA LEU A 197 11.51 3.99 1.01
C LEU A 197 10.46 4.87 0.33
N ASN A 198 10.45 6.13 0.75
CA ASN A 198 9.58 7.19 0.27
C ASN A 198 9.66 7.25 -1.26
N SER A 199 8.69 6.64 -1.94
CA SER A 199 8.67 6.55 -3.40
C SER A 199 7.56 7.45 -3.90
N ASN A 200 7.94 8.67 -4.30
CA ASN A 200 7.19 9.49 -5.26
C ASN A 200 7.17 8.87 -6.68
N ALA A 201 7.34 7.54 -6.78
CA ALA A 201 7.05 6.82 -8.01
C ALA A 201 5.61 6.37 -7.91
N ALA A 202 4.79 6.73 -8.91
CA ALA A 202 3.50 6.12 -9.14
C ALA A 202 3.59 4.61 -8.85
N PRO A 203 2.60 4.01 -8.14
CA PRO A 203 2.66 2.59 -7.84
C PRO A 203 2.93 1.85 -9.15
N PRO A 204 4.04 1.09 -9.27
CA PRO A 204 4.16 0.20 -10.41
C PRO A 204 2.89 -0.65 -10.39
N PRO A 205 2.22 -0.86 -11.55
CA PRO A 205 1.03 -1.69 -11.59
C PRO A 205 1.39 -2.98 -10.84
N GLN A 206 0.59 -3.35 -9.84
CA GLN A 206 0.80 -4.58 -9.09
C GLN A 206 0.73 -5.71 -10.12
N GLN A 207 1.88 -6.12 -10.63
CA GLN A 207 1.98 -7.26 -11.51
C GLN A 207 1.76 -8.46 -10.59
N ASN A 208 0.51 -8.93 -10.57
CA ASN A 208 0.20 -10.17 -9.90
C ASN A 208 1.08 -11.25 -10.53
N VAL A 209 1.66 -12.13 -9.71
CA VAL A 209 2.48 -13.24 -10.21
C VAL A 209 1.71 -14.07 -11.25
N GLY A 210 0.38 -14.13 -11.15
CA GLY A 210 -0.50 -14.73 -12.15
C GLY A 210 -0.45 -14.05 -13.52
N ASP A 211 -0.41 -12.71 -13.58
CA ASP A 211 -0.32 -11.96 -14.84
C ASP A 211 1.05 -12.15 -15.49
N LEU A 212 2.13 -12.23 -14.69
CA LEU A 212 3.48 -12.54 -15.17
C LEU A 212 3.55 -13.95 -15.77
N ILE A 213 2.98 -14.95 -15.07
CA ILE A 213 2.92 -16.33 -15.56
C ILE A 213 2.11 -16.40 -16.86
N LEU A 214 0.96 -15.72 -16.94
CA LEU A 214 0.13 -15.70 -18.14
C LEU A 214 0.84 -15.01 -19.31
N ALA A 215 1.57 -13.93 -19.06
CA ALA A 215 2.37 -13.23 -20.06
C ALA A 215 3.49 -14.13 -20.63
N ILE A 216 4.19 -14.87 -19.76
CA ILE A 216 5.24 -15.82 -20.18
C ILE A 216 4.63 -16.95 -21.02
N VAL A 217 3.53 -17.56 -20.59
CA VAL A 217 2.85 -18.63 -21.34
C VAL A 217 2.40 -18.13 -22.72
N LYS A 218 1.84 -16.91 -22.79
CA LYS A 218 1.41 -16.30 -24.06
C LYS A 218 2.59 -16.04 -25.00
N LEU A 219 3.72 -15.56 -24.47
CA LEU A 219 4.95 -15.34 -25.25
C LEU A 219 5.50 -16.65 -25.81
N ILE A 220 5.57 -17.71 -24.98
CA ILE A 220 6.01 -19.04 -25.41
C ILE A 220 5.10 -19.56 -26.53
N GLY A 221 3.78 -19.42 -26.39
CA GLY A 221 2.82 -19.82 -27.41
C GLY A 221 3.03 -19.12 -28.75
N ILE A 222 3.28 -17.81 -28.74
CA ILE A 222 3.60 -17.04 -29.96
C ILE A 222 4.92 -17.54 -30.59
N LEU A 223 5.95 -17.77 -29.77
CA LEU A 223 7.25 -18.22 -30.26
C LEU A 223 7.16 -19.60 -30.93
N ILE A 224 6.43 -20.54 -30.33
CA ILE A 224 6.17 -21.87 -30.90
C ILE A 224 5.38 -21.74 -32.20
N GLY A 225 4.35 -20.89 -32.23
CA GLY A 225 3.56 -20.63 -33.45
C GLY A 225 4.43 -20.13 -34.60
N LEU A 226 5.25 -19.10 -34.36
CA LEU A 226 6.15 -18.55 -35.38
C LEU A 226 7.20 -19.57 -35.84
N ALA A 227 7.80 -20.32 -34.91
CA ALA A 227 8.76 -21.36 -35.24
C ALA A 227 8.14 -22.47 -36.10
N THR A 228 6.90 -22.87 -35.81
CA THR A 228 6.18 -23.89 -36.58
C THR A 228 5.89 -23.41 -38.01
N VAL A 229 5.43 -22.17 -38.16
CA VAL A 229 5.16 -21.58 -39.48
C VAL A 229 6.45 -21.44 -40.29
N ALA A 230 7.52 -20.92 -39.68
CA ALA A 230 8.82 -20.80 -40.33
C ALA A 230 9.39 -22.16 -40.74
N GLY A 231 9.26 -23.19 -39.89
CA GLY A 231 9.68 -24.55 -40.18
C GLY A 231 8.90 -25.17 -41.35
N LEU A 232 7.58 -24.99 -41.39
CA LEU A 232 6.74 -25.46 -42.49
C LEU A 232 7.07 -24.76 -43.81
N LEU A 233 7.29 -23.45 -43.79
CA LEU A 233 7.70 -22.69 -44.97
C LEU A 233 9.07 -23.16 -45.49
N PHE A 234 10.04 -23.34 -44.59
CA PHE A 234 11.37 -23.82 -44.96
C PHE A 234 11.33 -25.24 -45.51
N ALA A 235 10.55 -26.14 -44.89
CA ALA A 235 10.34 -27.49 -45.40
C ALA A 235 9.68 -27.47 -46.78
N GLY A 236 8.65 -26.63 -46.98
CA GLY A 236 7.99 -26.45 -48.27
C GLY A 236 8.94 -25.97 -49.37
N ILE A 237 9.74 -24.94 -49.10
CA ILE A 237 10.75 -24.42 -50.04
C ILE A 237 11.81 -25.48 -50.35
N ARG A 238 12.29 -26.21 -49.33
CA ARG A 238 13.30 -27.25 -49.50
C ARG A 238 12.82 -28.44 -50.34
N VAL A 239 11.55 -28.83 -50.18
CA VAL A 239 10.92 -29.87 -51.01
C VAL A 239 10.74 -29.37 -52.44
N ALA A 240 10.28 -28.12 -52.63
CA ALA A 240 10.09 -27.53 -53.95
C ALA A 240 11.40 -27.34 -54.74
N THR A 241 12.51 -27.07 -54.04
CA THR A 241 13.85 -26.91 -54.65
C THR A 241 14.61 -28.23 -54.85
N GLY A 242 13.96 -29.38 -54.65
CA GLY A 242 14.53 -30.71 -54.93
C GLY A 242 15.56 -31.20 -53.91
N GLY A 243 15.67 -30.54 -52.76
CA GLY A 243 16.61 -30.89 -51.69
C GLY A 243 16.10 -32.01 -50.79
N GLY A 244 15.95 -33.22 -51.34
CA GLY A 244 15.62 -34.43 -50.56
C GLY A 244 16.66 -34.73 -49.48
N PHE A 245 16.24 -35.37 -48.38
CA PHE A 245 17.10 -35.87 -47.31
C PHE A 245 18.06 -36.95 -47.86
N GLY A 246 19.25 -36.57 -48.30
CA GLY A 246 20.25 -37.55 -48.73
C GLY A 246 21.49 -37.09 -49.50
N ASN A 247 21.68 -35.80 -49.81
CA ASN A 247 22.79 -35.38 -50.67
C ASN A 247 23.89 -34.60 -49.90
N ILE A 248 24.79 -35.33 -49.23
CA ILE A 248 26.07 -34.77 -48.78
C ILE A 248 27.08 -35.04 -49.90
N ARG A 249 27.47 -34.01 -50.65
CA ARG A 249 28.56 -34.10 -51.63
C ARG A 249 29.91 -33.87 -50.92
N PRO A 250 30.93 -34.71 -51.13
CA PRO A 250 32.24 -34.55 -50.50
C PRO A 250 32.96 -33.30 -51.04
N ARG A 251 33.64 -32.58 -50.14
CA ARG A 251 34.33 -31.31 -50.38
C ARG A 251 35.75 -31.60 -50.85
N GLU A 252 36.07 -31.29 -52.11
CA GLU A 252 37.44 -31.33 -52.61
C GLU A 252 38.21 -30.07 -52.18
N GLU A 253 39.34 -30.27 -51.53
CA GLU A 253 40.27 -29.23 -51.07
C GLU A 253 41.18 -28.81 -52.24
N ALA A 254 41.12 -27.55 -52.66
CA ALA A 254 42.05 -26.96 -53.61
C ALA A 254 43.08 -26.09 -52.87
N ILE A 255 44.29 -26.62 -52.71
CA ILE A 255 45.48 -25.89 -52.23
C ILE A 255 46.00 -25.04 -53.40
N MET A 256 45.99 -23.72 -53.27
CA MET A 256 46.46 -22.78 -54.29
C MET A 256 47.68 -22.01 -53.76
N SER A 257 48.83 -22.19 -54.40
CA SER A 257 50.12 -21.59 -54.08
C SER A 257 50.18 -20.10 -54.48
N LEU A 258 50.67 -19.26 -53.56
CA LEU A 258 50.89 -17.82 -53.76
C LEU A 258 52.10 -17.55 -54.68
N SER A 259 51.91 -16.76 -55.73
CA SER A 259 52.98 -15.98 -56.38
C SER A 259 52.76 -14.51 -56.01
N LEU A 260 53.71 -13.92 -55.28
CA LEU A 260 53.72 -12.52 -54.88
C LEU A 260 54.30 -11.68 -56.04
N GLU A 261 53.47 -10.81 -56.61
CA GLU A 261 53.89 -9.72 -57.49
C GLU A 261 54.13 -8.48 -56.63
N ASP A 262 55.36 -7.96 -56.62
CA ASP A 262 55.81 -6.81 -55.83
C ASP A 262 55.69 -5.53 -56.68
N GLU A 263 54.79 -4.63 -56.28
CA GLU A 263 54.65 -3.28 -56.86
C GLU A 263 55.64 -2.29 -56.23
N GLY A 264 56.23 -1.42 -57.04
CA GLY A 264 56.71 -0.13 -56.55
C GLY A 264 57.42 0.73 -57.60
N PRO A 265 57.53 2.06 -57.39
CA PRO A 265 56.43 3.00 -57.12
C PRO A 265 56.50 4.27 -58.00
N LYS A 266 55.42 5.05 -57.94
CA LYS A 266 55.20 6.39 -58.55
C LYS A 266 56.12 7.48 -57.99
N GLN A 267 56.42 8.51 -58.81
CA GLN A 267 56.29 9.97 -58.53
C GLN A 267 57.05 10.80 -59.59
N PRO A 268 56.79 12.12 -59.76
CA PRO A 268 55.62 12.94 -59.42
C PRO A 268 54.78 13.36 -60.64
#